data_AF-A0A8B6CGQ3-F1
#
_entry.id   AF-A0A8B6CGQ3-F1
#
_cell.length_a   1.000
_cell.length_b   1.000
_cell.length_c   1.000
_cell.angle_alpha   90.00
_cell.angle_beta   90.00
_cell.angle_gamma   90.00
#
_symmetry.space_group_name_H-M   'P 1'
#
loop_
_entity.id
_entity.type
_entity.pdbx_description
1 polymer ?
#
loop_
_entity_poly.entity_id
_entity_poly.type
_entity_poly.pdbx_seq_one_letter_code
_entity_poly.pdbx_strand_id
1 'polypeptide(L)'
;MNSEAQWRDLNDDLGVILETSLQGCVERRIETLTTLVYNIGKERFGVEERKERNNTKQTPNRREQKIKQLRNELKDLNRRYKKSNEIEKLGITCITDTVREELRRTRREEQLKNSNKKKAKNRANFIKDPYSYKKNTVGWRKNRASAL
;
A
#
# COMPACT_ATOMS: atom_id res chain seq x y z
N MET A 1 -18.67 19.39 -9.69
CA MET A 1 -19.86 20.27 -9.71
C MET A 1 -21.06 19.36 -9.65
N ASN A 2 -22.00 19.63 -8.74
CA ASN A 2 -23.10 18.72 -8.44
C ASN A 2 -24.15 18.84 -9.54
N SER A 3 -24.10 17.94 -10.52
CA SER A 3 -25.01 17.96 -11.66
C SER A 3 -26.32 17.24 -11.33
N GLU A 4 -27.07 17.73 -10.33
CA GLU A 4 -28.39 17.19 -10.02
C GLU A 4 -29.31 17.22 -11.26
N ALA A 5 -29.14 18.23 -12.12
CA ALA A 5 -29.78 18.31 -13.42
C ALA A 5 -29.40 17.14 -14.35
N GLN A 6 -28.11 16.79 -14.48
CA GLN A 6 -27.69 15.68 -15.35
C GLN A 6 -28.17 14.31 -14.85
N TRP A 7 -28.35 14.15 -13.54
CA TRP A 7 -28.95 12.94 -12.95
C TRP A 7 -30.44 12.84 -13.21
N ARG A 8 -31.15 13.99 -13.21
CA ARG A 8 -32.58 14.05 -13.58
C ARG A 8 -32.78 13.74 -15.05
N ASP A 9 -31.99 14.37 -15.93
CA ASP A 9 -32.05 14.12 -17.38
C ASP A 9 -31.75 12.65 -17.70
N LEU A 10 -30.75 12.04 -17.05
CA LEU A 10 -30.49 10.61 -17.17
C LEU A 10 -31.71 9.77 -16.76
N ASN A 11 -32.35 10.10 -15.63
CA ASN A 11 -33.47 9.34 -15.12
C ASN A 11 -34.68 9.39 -16.07
N ASP A 12 -34.96 10.56 -16.62
CA ASP A 12 -36.06 10.76 -17.55
C ASP A 12 -35.80 10.02 -18.88
N ASP A 13 -34.56 10.10 -19.39
CA ASP A 13 -34.15 9.37 -20.59
C ASP A 13 -34.16 7.84 -20.40
N LEU A 14 -33.72 7.36 -19.23
CA LEU A 14 -33.80 5.95 -18.88
C LEU A 14 -35.25 5.48 -18.81
N GLY A 15 -36.17 6.28 -18.26
CA GLY A 15 -37.59 5.95 -18.23
C GLY A 15 -38.14 5.66 -19.63
N VAL A 16 -37.90 6.58 -20.58
CA VAL A 16 -38.38 6.46 -21.97
C VAL A 16 -37.74 5.27 -22.69
N ILE A 17 -36.41 5.09 -22.53
CA ILE A 17 -35.69 4.00 -23.19
C ILE A 17 -36.13 2.64 -22.64
N LEU A 18 -36.32 2.53 -21.32
CA LEU A 18 -36.72 1.29 -20.67
C LEU A 18 -38.17 0.92 -21.00
N GLU A 19 -39.09 1.88 -21.04
CA GLU A 19 -40.47 1.64 -21.47
C GLU A 19 -40.55 1.13 -22.92
N THR A 20 -39.67 1.62 -23.79
CA THR A 20 -39.62 1.23 -25.20
C THR A 20 -38.91 -0.11 -25.43
N SER A 21 -37.88 -0.42 -24.63
CA SER A 21 -36.98 -1.55 -24.88
C SER A 21 -37.27 -2.81 -24.05
N LEU A 22 -38.00 -2.69 -22.93
CA LEU A 22 -38.29 -3.81 -22.03
C LEU A 22 -39.50 -4.64 -22.51
N GLN A 23 -39.26 -5.52 -23.48
CA GLN A 23 -40.22 -6.54 -23.91
C GLN A 23 -39.71 -7.95 -23.59
N GLY A 24 -40.58 -8.89 -23.18
CA GLY A 24 -40.22 -10.29 -22.90
C GLY A 24 -40.49 -10.76 -21.46
N CYS A 25 -39.90 -11.89 -21.04
CA CYS A 25 -40.05 -12.46 -19.68
C CYS A 25 -39.26 -11.68 -18.62
N VAL A 26 -39.66 -11.81 -17.34
CA VAL A 26 -39.17 -10.99 -16.22
C VAL A 26 -37.64 -11.09 -16.04
N GLU A 27 -37.07 -12.28 -16.15
CA GLU A 27 -35.61 -12.49 -15.99
C GLU A 27 -34.82 -11.77 -17.09
N ARG A 28 -35.25 -11.92 -18.36
CA ARG A 28 -34.63 -11.21 -19.48
C ARG A 28 -34.75 -9.70 -19.34
N ARG A 29 -35.86 -9.18 -18.78
CA ARG A 29 -36.04 -7.75 -18.49
C ARG A 29 -35.05 -7.24 -17.45
N ILE A 30 -34.73 -8.02 -16.42
CA ILE A 30 -33.78 -7.62 -15.38
C ILE A 30 -32.35 -7.60 -15.94
N GLU A 31 -32.00 -8.59 -16.76
CA GLU A 31 -30.69 -8.66 -17.42
C GLU A 31 -30.50 -7.53 -18.44
N THR A 32 -31.53 -7.24 -19.27
CA THR A 32 -31.45 -6.15 -20.25
C THR A 32 -31.46 -4.78 -19.57
N LEU A 33 -32.27 -4.59 -18.52
CA LEU A 33 -32.29 -3.37 -17.71
C LEU A 33 -30.90 -3.05 -17.14
N THR A 34 -30.29 -4.01 -16.45
CA THR A 34 -28.98 -3.80 -15.81
C THR A 34 -27.89 -3.49 -16.82
N THR A 35 -27.91 -4.14 -17.98
CA THR A 35 -26.97 -3.90 -19.07
C THR A 35 -27.17 -2.51 -19.71
N LEU A 36 -28.41 -2.12 -19.98
CA LEU A 36 -28.75 -0.82 -20.58
C LEU A 36 -28.39 0.35 -19.65
N VAL A 37 -28.78 0.26 -18.38
CA VAL A 37 -28.47 1.30 -17.38
C VAL A 37 -26.95 1.45 -17.22
N TYR A 38 -26.21 0.34 -17.18
CA TYR A 38 -24.75 0.39 -17.11
C TYR A 38 -24.14 1.02 -18.37
N ASN A 39 -24.59 0.65 -19.56
CA ASN A 39 -24.05 1.18 -20.82
C ASN A 39 -24.35 2.68 -20.98
N ILE A 40 -25.57 3.13 -20.70
CA ILE A 40 -25.96 4.54 -20.79
C ILE A 40 -25.23 5.36 -19.73
N GLY A 41 -25.13 4.83 -18.50
CA GLY A 41 -24.32 5.45 -17.44
C GLY A 41 -22.85 5.57 -17.83
N LYS A 42 -22.29 4.52 -18.43
CA LYS A 42 -20.90 4.48 -18.92
C LYS A 42 -20.66 5.46 -20.07
N GLU A 43 -21.60 5.61 -21.00
CA GLU A 43 -21.47 6.55 -22.12
C GLU A 43 -21.54 8.02 -21.65
N ARG A 44 -22.44 8.34 -20.71
CA ARG A 44 -22.65 9.73 -20.24
C ARG A 44 -21.63 10.18 -19.20
N PHE A 45 -21.30 9.33 -18.23
CA PHE A 45 -20.45 9.70 -17.09
C PHE A 45 -19.04 9.11 -17.18
N GLY A 46 -18.79 8.25 -18.17
CA GLY A 46 -17.55 7.48 -18.26
C GLY A 46 -17.47 6.35 -17.23
N VAL A 47 -16.36 5.63 -17.24
CA VAL A 47 -16.02 4.68 -16.17
C VAL A 47 -15.05 5.40 -15.24
N GLU A 48 -15.40 5.49 -13.95
CA GLU A 48 -14.44 5.95 -12.96
C GLU A 48 -13.33 4.89 -12.86
N GLU A 49 -12.17 5.18 -13.44
CA GLU A 49 -11.01 4.32 -13.30
C GLU A 49 -10.73 4.16 -11.80
N ARG A 50 -10.68 2.91 -11.35
CA ARG A 50 -10.28 2.61 -9.99
C ARG A 50 -8.90 3.23 -9.81
N LYS A 51 -8.83 4.33 -9.05
CA LYS A 51 -7.56 4.98 -8.71
C LYS A 51 -6.61 3.89 -8.27
N GLU A 52 -5.64 3.57 -9.12
CA GLU A 52 -4.57 2.69 -8.71
C GLU A 52 -4.02 3.33 -7.45
N ARG A 53 -3.83 2.53 -6.40
CA ARG A 53 -3.14 3.02 -5.22
C ARG A 53 -1.77 3.42 -5.72
N ASN A 54 -1.58 4.71 -6.00
CA ASN A 54 -0.31 5.25 -6.45
C ASN A 54 0.71 4.72 -5.46
N ASN A 55 1.48 3.74 -5.93
CA ASN A 55 2.47 3.05 -5.14
C ASN A 55 3.64 4.02 -5.16
N THR A 56 3.46 5.19 -4.53
CA THR A 56 4.46 6.25 -4.45
C THR A 56 5.67 5.56 -3.86
N LYS A 57 6.68 5.34 -4.70
CA LYS A 57 7.93 4.69 -4.28
C LYS A 57 8.40 5.46 -3.07
N GLN A 58 8.31 4.83 -1.89
CA GLN A 58 8.65 5.51 -0.66
C GLN A 58 10.09 5.98 -0.80
N THR A 59 10.29 7.29 -0.87
CA THR A 59 11.61 7.87 -0.91
C THR A 59 12.33 7.43 0.37
N PRO A 60 13.50 6.80 0.26
CA PRO A 60 14.17 6.22 1.41
C PRO A 60 14.48 7.31 2.41
N ASN A 61 14.14 7.06 3.68
CA ASN A 61 14.40 7.99 4.77
C ASN A 61 15.92 8.21 4.91
N ARG A 62 16.37 9.37 5.41
CA ARG A 62 17.79 9.71 5.61
C ARG A 62 18.58 8.61 6.32
N ARG A 63 17.96 7.93 7.31
CA ARG A 63 18.56 6.80 8.03
C ARG A 63 18.70 5.54 7.18
N GLU A 64 17.71 5.24 6.34
CA GLU A 64 17.78 4.10 5.41
C GLU A 64 18.85 4.34 4.35
N GLN A 65 18.99 5.58 3.89
CA GLN A 65 20.08 6.00 3.00
C GLN A 65 21.44 5.80 3.67
N LYS A 66 21.62 6.22 4.93
CA LYS A 66 22.87 6.00 5.69
C LYS A 66 23.15 4.51 5.90
N ILE A 67 22.14 3.69 6.22
CA ILE A 67 22.30 2.22 6.32
C ILE A 67 22.76 1.64 4.97
N LYS A 68 22.19 2.10 3.85
CA LYS A 68 22.59 1.66 2.51
C LYS A 68 24.04 2.06 2.22
N GLN A 69 24.43 3.29 2.55
CA GLN A 69 25.80 3.77 2.40
C GLN A 69 26.80 2.91 3.20
N LEU A 70 26.54 2.68 4.50
CA LEU A 70 27.40 1.87 5.36
C LEU A 70 27.54 0.42 4.85
N ARG A 71 26.48 -0.15 4.27
CA ARG A 71 26.55 -1.49 3.65
C ARG A 71 27.41 -1.51 2.39
N ASN A 72 27.34 -0.46 1.59
CA ASN A 72 28.19 -0.35 0.40
C ASN A 72 29.65 -0.16 0.80
N GLU A 73 29.91 0.66 1.80
CA GLU A 73 31.24 0.87 2.36
C GLU A 73 31.84 -0.45 2.90
N LEU A 74 31.06 -1.27 3.61
CA LEU A 74 31.51 -2.61 4.01
C LEU A 74 31.88 -3.50 2.81
N LYS A 75 31.11 -3.44 1.72
CA LYS A 75 31.41 -4.21 0.50
C LYS A 75 32.72 -3.76 -0.13
N ASP A 76 32.93 -2.45 -0.20
CA ASP A 76 34.14 -1.87 -0.77
C ASP A 76 35.37 -2.19 0.10
N LEU A 77 35.25 -2.07 1.43
CA LEU A 77 36.31 -2.47 2.36
C LEU A 77 36.64 -3.96 2.25
N ASN A 78 35.64 -4.83 2.12
CA ASN A 78 35.87 -6.26 1.90
C ASN A 78 36.57 -6.52 0.56
N ARG A 79 36.22 -5.77 -0.50
CA ARG A 79 36.89 -5.86 -1.80
C ARG A 79 38.36 -5.42 -1.71
N ARG A 80 38.67 -4.37 -0.93
CA ARG A 80 40.05 -3.91 -0.68
C ARG A 80 40.82 -4.91 0.17
N TYR A 81 40.22 -5.42 1.23
CA TYR A 81 40.81 -6.43 2.11
C TYR A 81 41.34 -7.65 1.35
N LYS A 82 40.57 -8.13 0.36
CA LYS A 82 40.97 -9.27 -0.49
C LYS A 82 42.18 -9.00 -1.38
N LYS A 83 42.47 -7.73 -1.69
CA LYS A 83 43.56 -7.31 -2.60
C LYS A 83 44.79 -6.77 -1.87
N SER A 84 44.67 -6.52 -0.57
CA SER A 84 45.68 -5.82 0.24
C SER A 84 46.72 -6.76 0.86
N ASN A 85 47.88 -6.20 1.19
CA ASN A 85 48.96 -6.88 1.94
C ASN A 85 48.58 -7.04 3.43
N GLU A 86 49.31 -7.87 4.19
CA GLU A 86 48.96 -8.18 5.59
C GLU A 86 48.91 -6.95 6.51
N ILE A 87 49.82 -5.99 6.32
CA ILE A 87 49.86 -4.75 7.11
C ILE A 87 48.61 -3.90 6.82
N GLU A 88 48.25 -3.76 5.54
CA GLU A 88 47.06 -3.02 5.13
C GLU A 88 45.77 -3.70 5.60
N LYS A 89 45.75 -5.03 5.64
CA LYS A 89 44.61 -5.81 6.13
C LYS A 89 44.27 -5.46 7.57
N LEU A 90 45.26 -5.27 8.45
CA LEU A 90 45.03 -4.85 9.83
C LEU A 90 44.34 -3.48 9.92
N GLY A 91 44.79 -2.52 9.10
CA GLY A 91 44.15 -1.20 9.01
C GLY A 91 42.72 -1.29 8.50
N ILE A 92 42.49 -2.08 7.45
CA ILE A 92 41.15 -2.30 6.88
C ILE A 92 40.23 -2.98 7.90
N THR A 93 40.73 -3.94 8.70
CA THR A 93 39.91 -4.59 9.73
C THR A 93 39.43 -3.59 10.78
N CYS A 94 40.31 -2.70 11.24
CA CYS A 94 39.96 -1.66 12.20
C CYS A 94 38.84 -0.75 11.65
N ILE A 95 38.98 -0.30 10.40
CA ILE A 95 37.97 0.52 9.73
C ILE A 95 36.67 -0.28 9.53
N THR A 96 36.72 -1.56 9.17
CA THR A 96 35.49 -2.34 9.04
C THR A 96 34.74 -2.48 10.35
N ASP A 97 35.44 -2.58 11.48
CA ASP A 97 34.80 -2.73 12.78
C ASP A 97 34.14 -1.43 13.25
N THR A 98 34.75 -0.27 12.99
CA THR A 98 34.09 1.03 13.24
C THR A 98 32.81 1.18 12.41
N VAL A 99 32.88 0.90 11.11
CA VAL A 99 31.71 0.98 10.21
C VAL A 99 30.62 -0.04 10.61
N ARG A 100 31.00 -1.24 11.08
CA ARG A 100 30.06 -2.23 11.63
C ARG A 100 29.35 -1.72 12.87
N GLU A 101 30.05 -1.07 13.78
CA GLU A 101 29.43 -0.54 15.00
C GLU A 101 28.48 0.63 14.67
N GLU A 102 28.86 1.53 13.75
CA GLU A 102 27.95 2.56 13.24
C GLU A 102 26.69 1.97 12.61
N LEU A 103 26.84 0.91 11.82
CA LEU A 103 25.72 0.22 11.19
C LEU A 103 24.78 -0.40 12.23
N ARG A 104 25.34 -1.04 13.27
CA ARG A 104 24.55 -1.61 14.38
C ARG A 104 23.80 -0.51 15.13
N ARG A 105 24.48 0.58 15.50
CA ARG A 105 23.87 1.72 16.17
C ARG A 105 22.70 2.29 15.37
N THR A 106 22.94 2.62 14.09
CA THR A 106 21.91 3.21 13.21
C THR A 106 20.70 2.28 13.06
N ARG A 107 20.93 0.96 12.95
CA ARG A 107 19.84 -0.04 12.90
C ARG A 107 19.04 -0.11 14.20
N ARG A 108 19.70 -0.12 15.36
CA ARG A 108 19.02 -0.14 16.68
C ARG A 108 18.11 1.08 16.83
N GLU A 109 18.60 2.26 16.48
CA GLU A 109 17.84 3.52 16.54
C GLU A 109 16.60 3.49 15.64
N GLU A 110 16.72 2.93 14.43
CA GLU A 110 15.58 2.79 13.52
C GLU A 110 14.58 1.72 13.97
N GLN A 111 15.06 0.60 14.50
CA GLN A 111 14.21 -0.43 15.07
C GLN A 111 13.43 0.09 16.29
N LEU A 112 14.08 0.85 17.17
CA LEU A 112 13.43 1.48 18.33
C LEU A 112 12.33 2.45 17.88
N LYS A 113 12.63 3.33 16.92
CA LYS A 113 11.64 4.25 16.34
C LYS A 113 10.44 3.51 15.76
N ASN A 114 10.68 2.48 14.95
CA ASN A 114 9.62 1.68 14.35
C ASN A 114 8.81 0.90 15.38
N SER A 115 9.46 0.37 16.43
CA SER A 115 8.79 -0.26 17.57
C SER A 115 7.89 0.73 18.30
N ASN A 116 8.39 1.93 18.61
CA ASN A 116 7.61 2.98 19.27
C ASN A 116 6.44 3.44 18.40
N LYS A 117 6.63 3.60 17.10
CA LYS A 117 5.56 3.92 16.13
C LYS A 117 4.49 2.83 16.11
N LYS A 118 4.88 1.56 16.09
CA LYS A 118 3.95 0.42 16.15
C LYS A 118 3.18 0.41 17.47
N LYS A 119 3.85 0.57 18.62
CA LYS A 119 3.20 0.65 19.94
C LYS A 119 2.22 1.82 20.01
N ALA A 120 2.61 3.01 19.54
CA ALA A 120 1.74 4.18 19.50
C ALA A 120 0.51 3.96 18.61
N LYS A 121 0.70 3.37 17.42
CA LYS A 121 -0.41 2.99 16.54
C LYS A 121 -1.34 1.97 17.19
N ASN A 122 -0.79 0.96 17.86
CA ASN A 122 -1.59 -0.04 18.57
C ASN A 122 -2.41 0.58 19.70
N ARG A 123 -1.81 1.47 20.52
CA ARG A 123 -2.53 2.22 21.55
C ARG A 123 -3.63 3.09 20.95
N ALA A 124 -3.33 3.84 19.90
CA ALA A 124 -4.32 4.69 19.23
C ALA A 124 -5.49 3.88 18.67
N ASN A 125 -5.21 2.71 18.07
CA ASN A 125 -6.24 1.82 17.56
C ASN A 125 -7.11 1.24 18.69
N PHE A 126 -6.50 0.88 19.82
CA PHE A 126 -7.24 0.39 20.99
C PHE A 126 -8.14 1.46 21.61
N ILE A 127 -7.62 2.69 21.77
CA ILE A 127 -8.40 3.84 22.30
C ILE A 127 -9.56 4.18 21.36
N LYS A 128 -9.33 4.15 20.04
CA LYS A 128 -10.36 4.47 19.04
C LYS A 128 -11.53 3.49 19.06
N ASP A 129 -11.25 2.19 19.10
CA ASP A 129 -12.27 1.15 19.22
C ASP A 129 -11.65 -0.11 19.84
N PRO A 130 -11.86 -0.34 21.15
CA PRO A 130 -11.25 -1.46 21.85
C PRO A 130 -11.83 -2.82 21.41
N TYR A 131 -13.09 -2.87 21.00
CA TYR A 131 -13.75 -4.12 20.58
C TYR A 131 -13.32 -4.53 19.16
N SER A 132 -13.25 -3.59 18.23
CA SER A 132 -12.68 -3.84 16.89
C SER A 132 -11.19 -4.16 16.97
N TYR A 133 -10.44 -3.49 17.85
CA TYR A 133 -9.04 -3.83 18.11
C TYR A 133 -8.91 -5.29 18.58
N LYS A 134 -9.66 -5.72 19.59
CA LYS A 134 -9.63 -7.11 20.08
C LYS A 134 -10.02 -8.11 18.99
N LYS A 135 -11.06 -7.82 18.20
CA LYS A 135 -11.49 -8.66 17.05
C LYS A 135 -10.40 -8.81 15.97
N ASN A 136 -9.56 -7.79 15.79
CA ASN A 136 -8.46 -7.81 14.83
C ASN A 136 -7.14 -8.37 15.41
N THR A 137 -6.97 -8.35 16.73
CA THR A 137 -5.73 -8.77 17.43
C THR A 137 -5.77 -10.23 17.86
N VAL A 138 -6.93 -10.70 18.32
CA VAL A 138 -7.21 -12.12 18.57
C VAL A 138 -7.58 -12.73 17.21
N GLY A 139 -7.03 -13.89 16.85
CA GLY A 139 -6.96 -14.46 15.48
C GLY A 139 -8.25 -14.68 14.67
N TRP A 140 -9.37 -14.02 14.95
CA TRP A 140 -10.65 -14.12 14.22
C TRP A 140 -10.53 -13.76 12.73
N ARG A 141 -9.55 -12.95 12.33
CA ARG A 141 -9.29 -12.58 10.93
C ARG A 141 -8.12 -13.33 10.26
N LYS A 142 -7.38 -14.19 10.97
CA LYS A 142 -6.23 -14.88 10.37
C LYS A 142 -6.64 -16.08 9.48
N ASN A 143 -7.88 -16.56 9.59
CA ASN A 143 -8.36 -17.75 8.88
C ASN A 143 -9.20 -17.45 7.61
N ARG A 144 -9.35 -16.18 7.20
CA ARG A 144 -10.17 -15.82 6.02
C ARG A 144 -9.38 -15.42 4.76
N ALA A 145 -8.05 -15.41 4.82
CA ALA A 145 -7.19 -15.01 3.71
C ALA A 145 -6.35 -16.17 3.12
N SER A 146 -6.59 -17.40 3.55
CA SER A 146 -5.90 -18.61 3.06
C SER A 146 -6.83 -19.61 2.36
N ALA A 147 -8.04 -19.18 2.00
CA ALA A 147 -9.03 -20.01 1.31
C ALA A 147 -9.62 -19.24 0.13
N LEU A 148 -8.75 -18.90 -0.83
CA LEU A 148 -9.05 -18.61 -2.24
C LEU A 148 -7.77 -18.86 -3.03
#